data_AF-A0A961ICB8-F1
#
_entry.id   AF-A0A961ICB8-F1
#
_cell.length_a   1.000
_cell.length_b   1.000
_cell.length_c   1.000
_cell.angle_alpha   90.00
_cell.angle_beta   90.00
_cell.angle_gamma   90.00
#
_symmetry.space_group_name_H-M   'P 1'
#
loop_
_entity.id
_entity.type
_entity.pdbx_description
1 polymer ?
#
loop_
_entity_poly.entity_id
_entity_poly.type
_entity_poly.pdbx_seq_one_letter_code
_entity_poly.pdbx_strand_id
1 'polypeptide(L)'
;DVDVFVKSAHYDPATGQLQLEALFAQEGAHNPAMLLLSGSLAISAMILPGISGAYILVLMGQYRFLAASARDLMSNLLVLIKQGGNDVLLTQMSEQALALVSFGLGLVIGIFVFVRILKYLLHHFHSPTMAALTGLMLGSLRYLWPPNHFQGPELAVGDWFVFIVIALVGGLAVFALERAASRLQDPDAPLSSSADEV
;
A
#
# COMPACT_ATOMS: atom_id res chain seq x y z
N ASP A 1 -26.87 20.84 4.94
CA ASP A 1 -28.29 20.63 4.63
C ASP A 1 -28.49 19.14 4.34
N VAL A 2 -28.93 18.39 5.34
CA VAL A 2 -28.96 16.91 5.31
C VAL A 2 -29.99 16.40 4.30
N ASP A 3 -31.01 17.21 4.00
CA ASP A 3 -32.06 16.89 3.04
C ASP A 3 -31.58 16.91 1.58
N VAL A 4 -30.52 17.65 1.25
CA VAL A 4 -29.91 17.60 -0.10
C VAL A 4 -29.09 16.31 -0.29
N PHE A 5 -28.46 15.81 0.78
CA PHE A 5 -27.63 14.60 0.78
C PHE A 5 -28.47 13.31 0.64
N VAL A 6 -29.67 13.30 1.22
CA VAL A 6 -30.63 12.19 1.09
C VAL A 6 -31.27 12.18 -0.31
N LYS A 7 -31.47 13.35 -0.93
CA LYS A 7 -32.16 13.47 -2.23
C LYS A 7 -31.32 13.07 -3.45
N SER A 8 -29.98 13.02 -3.32
CA SER A 8 -29.07 12.56 -4.37
C SER A 8 -28.81 11.05 -4.36
N ALA A 9 -29.32 10.29 -3.39
CA ALA A 9 -29.22 8.84 -3.37
C ALA A 9 -30.31 8.21 -4.25
N HIS A 10 -30.26 8.44 -5.57
CA HIS A 10 -31.09 7.68 -6.51
C HIS A 10 -30.45 6.31 -6.73
N TYR A 11 -31.09 5.26 -6.21
CA TYR A 11 -30.78 3.86 -6.51
C TYR A 11 -31.05 3.59 -8.00
N ASP A 12 -30.03 3.19 -8.76
CA ASP A 12 -30.18 2.75 -10.16
C ASP A 12 -30.49 1.25 -10.19
N PRO A 13 -31.73 0.84 -10.54
CA PRO A 13 -32.16 -0.55 -10.48
C PRO A 13 -31.53 -1.44 -11.57
N ALA A 14 -30.80 -0.90 -12.55
CA ALA A 14 -30.15 -1.69 -13.59
C ALA A 14 -28.80 -2.29 -13.17
N THR A 15 -28.12 -1.69 -12.19
CA THR A 15 -26.73 -2.03 -11.80
C THR A 15 -26.59 -2.43 -10.32
N GLY A 16 -27.62 -2.25 -9.50
CA GLY A 16 -27.68 -2.78 -8.13
C GLY A 16 -26.67 -2.17 -7.15
N GLN A 17 -26.03 -1.05 -7.49
CA GLN A 17 -25.06 -0.38 -6.64
C GLN A 17 -25.55 0.99 -6.14
N LEU A 18 -25.24 1.28 -4.87
CA LEU A 18 -25.49 2.58 -4.26
C LEU A 18 -24.54 3.62 -4.87
N GLN A 19 -25.06 4.76 -5.31
CA GLN A 19 -24.30 5.92 -5.82
C GLN A 19 -23.30 6.53 -4.80
N LEU A 20 -23.20 5.96 -3.59
CA LEU A 20 -22.10 6.24 -2.66
C LEU A 20 -20.73 5.97 -3.31
N GLU A 21 -20.60 4.97 -4.19
CA GLU A 21 -19.39 4.78 -5.01
C GLU A 21 -19.12 5.94 -5.98
N ALA A 22 -20.18 6.57 -6.51
CA ALA A 22 -20.04 7.73 -7.39
C ALA A 22 -19.62 8.99 -6.62
N LEU A 23 -20.08 9.15 -5.37
CA LEU A 23 -19.65 10.23 -4.47
C LEU A 23 -18.18 10.08 -4.02
N PHE A 24 -17.74 8.87 -3.65
CA PHE A 24 -16.32 8.62 -3.36
C PHE A 24 -15.41 8.67 -4.60
N ALA A 25 -15.96 8.44 -5.79
CA ALA A 25 -15.22 8.53 -7.05
C ALA A 25 -15.02 9.97 -7.56
N GLN A 26 -15.80 10.95 -7.08
CA GLN A 26 -15.81 12.30 -7.64
C GLN A 26 -14.93 13.33 -6.88
N GLU A 27 -14.38 12.99 -5.71
CA GLU A 27 -13.53 13.89 -4.90
C GLU A 27 -12.02 13.67 -5.08
N GLY A 28 -11.62 12.92 -6.12
CA GLY A 28 -10.24 12.96 -6.57
C GLY A 28 -10.02 14.22 -7.39
N ALA A 29 -9.70 15.36 -6.78
CA ALA A 29 -9.18 16.50 -7.54
C ALA A 29 -8.01 15.99 -8.39
N HIS A 30 -8.19 15.89 -9.72
CA HIS A 30 -7.20 15.37 -10.66
C HIS A 30 -6.05 16.37 -10.87
N ASN A 31 -5.55 16.93 -9.77
CA ASN A 31 -4.40 17.80 -9.72
C ASN A 31 -3.15 16.92 -9.87
N PRO A 32 -2.21 17.27 -10.76
CA PRO A 32 -0.94 16.56 -10.90
C PRO A 32 -0.21 16.36 -9.57
N ALA A 33 -0.36 17.28 -8.61
CA ALA A 33 0.23 17.14 -7.27
C ALA A 33 -0.39 15.98 -6.45
N MET A 34 -1.70 15.78 -6.54
CA MET A 34 -2.39 14.69 -5.82
C MET A 34 -2.08 13.34 -6.47
N LEU A 35 -1.97 13.30 -7.81
CA LEU A 35 -1.49 12.14 -8.53
C LEU A 35 -0.06 11.77 -8.14
N LEU A 36 0.83 12.76 -8.03
CA LEU A 36 2.20 12.55 -7.56
C LEU A 36 2.24 11.98 -6.14
N LEU A 37 1.51 12.59 -5.20
CA LEU A 37 1.43 12.08 -3.82
C LEU A 37 0.84 10.68 -3.75
N SER A 38 -0.21 10.40 -4.53
CA SER A 38 -0.85 9.08 -4.56
C SER A 38 0.11 8.01 -5.10
N GLY A 39 0.93 8.33 -6.11
CA GLY A 39 2.00 7.46 -6.58
C GLY A 39 3.03 7.19 -5.49
N SER A 40 3.50 8.23 -4.80
CA SER A 40 4.49 8.06 -3.72
C SER A 40 3.97 7.21 -2.56
N LEU A 41 2.70 7.38 -2.17
CA LEU A 41 2.07 6.60 -1.11
C LEU A 41 1.78 5.16 -1.55
N ALA A 42 1.27 4.98 -2.76
CA ALA A 42 0.97 3.65 -3.29
C ALA A 42 2.22 2.78 -3.39
N ILE A 43 3.35 3.33 -3.85
CA ILE A 43 4.61 2.57 -3.94
C ILE A 43 5.22 2.28 -2.57
N SER A 44 5.10 3.22 -1.62
CA SER A 44 5.51 2.99 -0.23
C SER A 44 4.72 1.85 0.40
N ALA A 45 3.41 1.82 0.16
CA ALA A 45 2.53 0.75 0.58
C ALA A 45 2.86 -0.59 -0.10
N MET A 46 3.25 -0.56 -1.38
CA MET A 46 3.56 -1.76 -2.16
C MET A 46 4.88 -2.43 -1.77
N ILE A 47 5.85 -1.68 -1.24
CA ILE A 47 7.13 -2.22 -0.78
C ILE A 47 6.98 -2.82 0.63
N LEU A 48 6.07 -2.29 1.45
CA LEU A 48 5.82 -2.86 2.77
C LEU A 48 5.13 -4.22 2.63
N PRO A 49 5.65 -5.28 3.27
CA PRO A 49 4.98 -6.57 3.23
C PRO A 49 3.56 -6.46 3.79
N GLY A 50 2.60 -7.15 3.17
CA GLY A 50 1.19 -7.23 3.60
C GLY A 50 0.32 -5.98 3.46
N ILE A 51 0.82 -4.86 2.92
CA ILE A 51 -0.04 -3.72 2.51
C ILE A 51 -0.15 -3.70 0.98
N SER A 52 -1.38 -3.65 0.45
CA SER A 52 -1.62 -3.59 -1.00
C SER A 52 -1.62 -2.15 -1.51
N GLY A 53 -0.63 -1.79 -2.33
CA GLY A 53 -0.57 -0.47 -2.97
C GLY A 53 -1.76 -0.16 -3.88
N ALA A 54 -2.37 -1.17 -4.51
CA ALA A 54 -3.57 -0.99 -5.34
C ALA A 54 -4.80 -0.61 -4.50
N TYR A 55 -4.89 -1.07 -3.25
CA TYR A 55 -5.97 -0.69 -2.33
C TYR A 55 -5.88 0.79 -1.93
N ILE A 56 -4.67 1.32 -1.72
CA ILE A 56 -4.46 2.76 -1.46
C ILE A 56 -4.94 3.61 -2.66
N LEU A 57 -4.67 3.18 -3.89
CA LEU A 57 -5.17 3.88 -5.08
C LEU A 57 -6.70 3.86 -5.18
N VAL A 58 -7.34 2.78 -4.73
CA VAL A 58 -8.80 2.68 -4.66
C VAL A 58 -9.36 3.62 -3.59
N LEU A 59 -8.77 3.63 -2.39
CA LEU A 59 -9.17 4.54 -1.31
C LEU A 59 -8.99 6.02 -1.68
N MET A 60 -7.94 6.35 -2.45
CA MET A 60 -7.70 7.71 -2.92
C MET A 60 -8.52 8.08 -4.17
N GLY A 61 -9.38 7.18 -4.66
CA GLY A 61 -10.19 7.39 -5.87
C GLY A 61 -9.41 7.45 -7.18
N GLN A 62 -8.08 7.23 -7.16
CA GLN A 62 -7.22 7.38 -8.33
C GLN A 62 -7.11 6.11 -9.19
N TYR A 63 -7.44 4.94 -8.65
CA TYR A 63 -7.29 3.66 -9.34
C TYR A 63 -8.05 3.61 -10.67
N ARG A 64 -9.34 3.98 -10.67
CA ARG A 64 -10.19 3.95 -11.87
C ARG A 64 -9.72 4.97 -12.90
N PHE A 65 -9.35 6.16 -12.45
CA PHE A 65 -8.83 7.22 -13.32
C PHE A 65 -7.53 6.79 -14.01
N LEU A 66 -6.53 6.32 -13.27
CA LEU A 66 -5.26 5.85 -13.84
C LEU A 66 -5.43 4.67 -14.80
N ALA A 67 -6.31 3.72 -14.46
CA ALA A 67 -6.61 2.59 -15.33
C ALA A 67 -7.31 3.03 -16.63
N ALA A 68 -8.23 4.00 -16.56
CA ALA A 68 -8.89 4.58 -17.73
C ALA A 68 -7.88 5.38 -18.58
N SER A 69 -7.10 6.29 -17.98
CA SER A 69 -6.09 7.07 -18.69
C SER A 69 -5.08 6.19 -19.43
N ALA A 70 -4.66 5.07 -18.83
CA ALA A 70 -3.75 4.12 -19.49
C ALA A 70 -4.40 3.41 -20.71
N ARG A 71 -5.66 2.98 -20.58
CA ARG A 71 -6.41 2.35 -21.68
C ARG A 71 -6.70 3.34 -22.80
N ASP A 72 -7.13 4.55 -22.45
CA ASP A 72 -7.51 5.58 -23.41
C ASP A 72 -6.29 6.13 -24.16
N LEU A 73 -5.15 6.29 -23.48
CA LEU A 73 -3.88 6.65 -24.13
C LEU A 73 -3.49 5.59 -25.17
N MET A 74 -3.66 4.30 -24.85
CA MET A 74 -3.38 3.21 -25.78
C MET A 74 -4.33 3.23 -27.00
N SER A 75 -5.64 3.43 -26.79
CA SER A 75 -6.59 3.52 -27.90
C SER A 75 -6.34 4.75 -28.77
N ASN A 76 -6.03 5.89 -28.16
CA ASN A 76 -5.76 7.14 -28.85
C ASN A 76 -4.47 7.03 -29.70
N LEU A 77 -3.43 6.35 -29.20
CA LEU A 77 -2.25 6.03 -30.00
C LEU A 77 -2.59 5.16 -31.22
N LEU A 78 -3.44 4.15 -31.05
CA LEU A 78 -3.84 3.29 -32.16
C LEU A 78 -4.62 4.06 -33.23
N VAL A 79 -5.50 4.98 -32.82
CA VAL A 79 -6.22 5.88 -33.72
C VAL A 79 -5.25 6.82 -34.45
N LEU A 80 -4.29 7.40 -33.73
CA LEU A 80 -3.27 8.27 -34.31
C LEU A 80 -2.50 7.58 -35.43
N ILE A 81 -2.11 6.32 -35.22
CA ILE A 81 -1.36 5.52 -36.21
C ILE A 81 -2.23 5.17 -37.42
N LYS A 82 -3.53 4.88 -37.23
CA LYS A 82 -4.42 4.39 -38.29
C LYS A 82 -5.12 5.49 -39.09
N GLN A 83 -5.48 6.60 -38.45
CA GLN A 83 -6.37 7.62 -39.01
C GLN A 83 -5.71 9.01 -39.11
N GLY A 84 -4.49 9.17 -38.58
CA GLY A 84 -3.81 10.46 -38.52
C GLY A 84 -4.22 11.28 -37.29
N GLY A 85 -3.45 12.34 -37.01
CA GLY A 85 -3.64 13.18 -35.83
C GLY A 85 -4.55 14.37 -36.09
N ASN A 86 -5.54 14.54 -35.21
CA ASN A 86 -6.35 15.75 -35.10
C ASN A 86 -5.90 16.52 -33.85
N ASP A 87 -6.00 17.85 -33.86
CA ASP A 87 -5.59 18.70 -32.73
C ASP A 87 -6.27 18.31 -31.40
N VAL A 88 -7.53 17.85 -31.49
CA VAL A 88 -8.29 17.32 -30.35
C VAL A 88 -7.66 16.05 -29.77
N LEU A 89 -7.24 15.11 -30.62
CA LEU A 89 -6.60 13.86 -30.20
C LEU A 89 -5.26 14.14 -29.52
N LEU A 90 -4.45 15.04 -30.09
CA LEU A 90 -3.18 15.44 -29.51
C LEU A 90 -3.36 16.09 -28.13
N THR A 91 -4.42 16.89 -27.96
CA THR A 91 -4.76 17.50 -26.68
C THR A 91 -5.17 16.45 -25.65
N GLN A 92 -6.07 15.52 -25.99
CA GLN A 92 -6.52 14.43 -25.11
C GLN A 92 -5.37 13.53 -24.66
N MET A 93 -4.48 13.18 -25.59
CA MET A 93 -3.31 12.36 -25.27
C MET A 93 -2.35 13.08 -24.33
N SER A 94 -2.21 14.40 -24.46
CA SER A 94 -1.32 15.18 -23.58
C SER A 94 -1.83 15.24 -22.14
N GLU A 95 -3.15 15.35 -21.92
CA GLU A 95 -3.75 15.30 -20.58
C GLU A 95 -3.58 13.93 -19.91
N GLN A 96 -3.85 12.86 -20.65
CA GLN A 96 -3.68 11.48 -20.17
C GLN A 96 -2.22 11.17 -19.86
N ALA A 97 -1.31 11.60 -20.73
CA ALA A 97 0.13 11.45 -20.54
C ALA A 97 0.60 12.23 -19.32
N LEU A 98 0.13 13.47 -19.13
CA LEU A 98 0.51 14.31 -17.99
C LEU A 98 0.06 13.69 -16.66
N ALA A 99 -1.14 13.10 -16.62
CA ALA A 99 -1.62 12.38 -15.44
C ALA A 99 -0.73 11.17 -15.11
N LEU A 100 -0.43 10.32 -16.11
CA LEU A 100 0.39 9.12 -15.94
C LEU A 100 1.85 9.46 -15.58
N VAL A 101 2.40 10.51 -16.19
CA VAL A 101 3.77 10.99 -15.90
C VAL A 101 3.83 11.58 -14.50
N SER A 102 2.85 12.39 -14.07
CA SER A 102 2.81 12.95 -12.72
C SER A 102 2.74 11.84 -11.66
N PHE A 103 1.90 10.83 -11.90
CA PHE A 103 1.82 9.63 -11.07
C PHE A 103 3.14 8.84 -11.06
N GLY A 104 3.72 8.60 -12.24
CA GLY A 104 4.98 7.88 -12.40
C GLY A 104 6.15 8.59 -11.72
N LEU A 105 6.21 9.93 -11.78
CA LEU A 105 7.19 10.72 -11.04
C LEU A 105 7.01 10.54 -9.53
N GLY A 106 5.77 10.50 -9.07
CA GLY A 106 5.40 10.15 -7.70
C GLY A 106 5.92 8.78 -7.28
N LEU A 107 5.80 7.76 -8.14
CA LEU A 107 6.36 6.43 -7.89
C LEU A 107 7.89 6.49 -7.73
N VAL A 108 8.60 7.17 -8.64
CA VAL A 108 10.06 7.27 -8.60
C VAL A 108 10.52 7.96 -7.32
N ILE A 109 9.95 9.13 -7.01
CA ILE A 109 10.27 9.88 -5.78
C ILE A 109 9.95 9.04 -4.54
N GLY A 110 8.78 8.39 -4.53
CA GLY A 110 8.34 7.52 -3.44
C GLY A 110 9.32 6.38 -3.18
N ILE A 111 9.79 5.69 -4.22
CA ILE A 111 10.79 4.62 -4.10
C ILE A 111 12.08 5.16 -3.50
N PHE A 112 12.61 6.27 -4.01
CA PHE A 112 13.86 6.84 -3.50
C PHE A 112 13.78 7.21 -2.02
N VAL A 113 12.69 7.86 -1.62
CA VAL A 113 12.45 8.25 -0.22
C VAL A 113 12.27 7.01 0.65
N PHE A 114 11.40 6.08 0.24
CA PHE A 114 11.08 4.88 1.02
C PHE A 114 12.28 3.96 1.17
N VAL A 115 13.04 3.71 0.11
CA VAL A 115 14.27 2.90 0.16
C VAL A 115 15.28 3.51 1.13
N ARG A 116 15.40 4.84 1.16
CA ARG A 116 16.31 5.53 2.10
C ARG A 116 15.85 5.35 3.54
N ILE A 117 14.56 5.48 3.81
CA ILE A 117 13.96 5.25 5.13
C ILE A 117 14.16 3.80 5.55
N LEU A 118 13.79 2.84 4.70
CA LEU A 118 13.92 1.41 5.00
C LEU A 118 15.38 1.02 5.26
N LYS A 119 16.32 1.54 4.44
CA LYS A 119 17.75 1.33 4.66
C LYS A 119 18.21 1.93 5.99
N TYR A 120 17.71 3.11 6.37
CA TYR A 120 18.02 3.73 7.65
C TYR A 120 17.47 2.91 8.82
N LEU A 121 16.22 2.44 8.73
CA LEU A 121 15.59 1.57 9.73
C LEU A 121 16.35 0.25 9.88
N LEU A 122 16.69 -0.41 8.78
CA LEU A 122 17.46 -1.65 8.83
C LEU A 122 18.88 -1.45 9.39
N HIS A 123 19.51 -0.30 9.15
CA HIS A 123 20.87 -0.06 9.64
C HIS A 123 20.92 0.34 11.13
N HIS A 124 19.94 1.14 11.60
CA HIS A 124 19.90 1.59 13.00
C HIS A 124 19.10 0.66 13.92
N PHE A 125 18.14 -0.09 13.36
CA PHE A 125 17.17 -0.91 14.07
C PHE A 125 17.06 -2.31 13.44
N HIS A 126 18.18 -2.95 13.11
CA HIS A 126 18.21 -4.23 12.39
C HIS A 126 17.35 -5.31 13.05
N SER A 127 17.59 -5.61 14.33
CA SER A 127 16.84 -6.63 15.09
C SER A 127 15.32 -6.40 15.13
N PRO A 128 14.80 -5.24 15.62
CA PRO A 128 13.35 -5.01 15.64
C PRO A 128 12.74 -4.91 14.24
N THR A 129 13.47 -4.40 13.24
CA THR A 129 12.94 -4.30 11.86
C THR A 129 12.79 -5.69 11.24
N MET A 130 13.78 -6.57 11.39
CA MET A 130 13.70 -7.95 10.92
C MET A 130 12.57 -8.71 11.63
N ALA A 131 12.46 -8.56 12.95
CA ALA A 131 11.36 -9.15 13.72
C ALA A 131 9.98 -8.68 13.25
N ALA A 132 9.81 -7.38 13.00
CA ALA A 132 8.56 -6.82 12.51
C ALA A 132 8.19 -7.32 11.11
N LEU A 133 9.15 -7.35 10.17
CA LEU A 133 8.91 -7.85 8.81
C LEU A 133 8.58 -9.35 8.81
N THR A 134 9.26 -10.15 9.64
CA THR A 134 8.97 -11.57 9.81
C THR A 134 7.61 -11.81 10.45
N GLY A 135 7.26 -11.05 11.49
CA GLY A 135 5.94 -11.12 12.14
C GLY A 135 4.81 -10.78 11.18
N LEU A 136 5.01 -9.77 10.34
CA LEU A 136 4.04 -9.38 9.32
C LEU A 136 3.89 -10.47 8.24
N MET A 137 4.99 -11.02 7.73
CA MET A 137 5.00 -12.17 6.80
C MET A 137 4.28 -13.40 7.36
N LEU A 138 4.50 -13.72 8.65
CA LEU A 138 3.79 -14.81 9.32
C LEU A 138 2.30 -14.52 9.50
N GLY A 139 1.95 -13.27 9.82
CA GLY A 139 0.56 -12.80 9.93
C GLY A 139 -0.21 -12.92 8.61
N SER A 140 0.41 -12.58 7.48
CA SER A 140 -0.24 -12.71 6.15
C SER A 140 -0.37 -14.16 5.70
N LEU A 141 0.57 -15.02 6.08
CA LEU A 141 0.51 -16.46 5.77
C LEU A 141 -0.66 -17.16 6.46
N ARG A 142 -1.08 -16.71 7.65
CA ARG A 142 -2.28 -17.21 8.33
C ARG A 142 -3.55 -16.95 7.51
N TYR A 143 -3.63 -15.83 6.81
CA TYR A 143 -4.78 -15.50 5.97
C TYR A 143 -4.87 -16.40 4.72
N LEU A 144 -3.73 -16.93 4.26
CA LEU A 144 -3.67 -17.84 3.11
C LEU A 144 -4.04 -19.30 3.46
N TRP A 145 -4.09 -19.64 4.75
CA TRP A 145 -4.21 -21.02 5.23
C TRP A 145 -5.43 -21.16 6.16
N PRO A 146 -6.62 -21.57 5.67
CA PRO A 146 -6.90 -22.91 5.11
C PRO A 146 -7.52 -22.90 3.69
N PRO A 147 -7.24 -23.91 2.85
CA PRO A 147 -7.56 -23.91 1.40
C PRO A 147 -9.05 -23.87 1.00
N ASN A 148 -9.98 -23.94 1.96
CA ASN A 148 -11.41 -24.18 1.68
C ASN A 148 -12.34 -22.97 1.92
N HIS A 149 -11.81 -21.75 2.11
CA HIS A 149 -12.60 -20.57 2.49
C HIS A 149 -12.45 -19.39 1.50
N PHE A 150 -12.33 -19.67 0.19
CA PHE A 150 -12.47 -18.64 -0.86
C PHE A 150 -13.94 -18.22 -1.09
N GLN A 151 -14.81 -18.38 -0.10
CA GLN A 151 -16.09 -17.67 -0.05
C GLN A 151 -15.73 -16.28 0.50
N GLY A 152 -15.82 -15.27 -0.37
CA GLY A 152 -15.20 -13.96 -0.18
C GLY A 152 -15.39 -13.39 1.23
N PRO A 153 -14.40 -12.69 1.77
CA PRO A 153 -14.48 -12.15 3.12
C PRO A 153 -15.67 -11.21 3.19
N GLU A 154 -16.70 -11.61 3.93
CA GLU A 154 -17.60 -10.64 4.54
C GLU A 154 -16.71 -9.88 5.52
N LEU A 155 -16.28 -8.67 5.12
CA LEU A 155 -15.28 -7.82 5.76
C LEU A 155 -15.76 -7.38 7.16
N ALA A 156 -15.85 -8.32 8.09
CA ALA A 156 -16.19 -8.05 9.47
C ALA A 156 -15.01 -7.33 10.13
N VAL A 157 -15.35 -6.31 10.90
CA VAL A 157 -14.41 -5.46 11.63
C VAL A 157 -13.40 -6.28 12.46
N GLY A 158 -13.80 -7.47 12.91
CA GLY A 158 -12.98 -8.38 13.72
C GLY A 158 -11.75 -8.99 13.02
N ASP A 159 -11.78 -9.23 11.70
CA ASP A 159 -10.73 -10.04 11.06
C ASP A 159 -9.40 -9.28 10.89
N TRP A 160 -9.46 -7.97 10.65
CA TRP A 160 -8.26 -7.12 10.61
C TRP A 160 -7.66 -6.91 11.99
N PHE A 161 -8.46 -6.87 13.05
CA PHE A 161 -7.93 -6.85 14.41
C PHE A 161 -7.15 -8.13 14.72
N VAL A 162 -7.66 -9.30 14.33
CA VAL A 162 -6.95 -10.58 14.51
C VAL A 162 -5.64 -10.59 13.73
N PHE A 163 -5.64 -10.12 12.48
CA PHE A 163 -4.41 -9.99 11.68
C PHE A 163 -3.37 -9.08 12.34
N ILE A 164 -3.77 -7.87 12.77
CA ILE A 164 -2.88 -6.91 13.43
C ILE A 164 -2.32 -7.49 14.73
N VAL A 165 -3.16 -8.14 15.54
CA VAL A 165 -2.73 -8.76 16.79
C VAL A 165 -1.72 -9.88 16.53
N ILE A 166 -1.97 -10.76 15.55
CA ILE A 166 -1.02 -11.85 15.21
C ILE A 166 0.29 -11.29 14.67
N ALA A 167 0.25 -10.26 13.82
CA ALA A 167 1.45 -9.62 13.29
C ALA A 167 2.28 -8.96 14.41
N LEU A 168 1.62 -8.27 15.35
CA LEU A 168 2.28 -7.66 16.50
C LEU A 168 2.83 -8.71 17.48
N VAL A 169 2.07 -9.77 17.78
CA VAL A 169 2.50 -10.87 18.64
C VAL A 169 3.66 -11.64 18.01
N GLY A 170 3.60 -11.92 16.70
CA GLY A 170 4.70 -12.54 15.95
C GLY A 170 5.96 -11.66 15.94
N GLY A 171 5.81 -10.36 15.70
CA GLY A 171 6.92 -9.41 15.77
C GLY A 171 7.52 -9.29 17.16
N LEU A 172 6.70 -9.23 18.21
CA LEU A 172 7.14 -9.16 19.60
C LEU A 172 7.82 -10.46 20.05
N ALA A 173 7.32 -11.62 19.63
CA ALA A 173 7.92 -12.92 19.94
C ALA A 173 9.31 -13.06 19.30
N VAL A 174 9.46 -12.68 18.03
CA VAL A 174 10.77 -12.70 17.35
C VAL A 174 11.72 -11.68 17.98
N PHE A 175 11.23 -10.49 18.33
CA PHE A 175 12.04 -9.47 19.02
C PHE A 175 12.50 -9.93 20.40
N ALA A 176 11.62 -10.57 21.19
CA ALA A 176 11.96 -11.12 22.50
C ALA A 176 12.97 -12.28 22.40
N LEU A 177 12.83 -13.14 21.37
CA LEU A 177 13.79 -14.21 21.10
C LEU A 177 15.17 -13.66 20.72
N GLU A 178 15.24 -12.63 19.89
CA GLU A 178 16.51 -12.00 19.49
C GLU A 178 17.16 -11.26 20.68
N ARG A 179 16.36 -10.62 21.53
CA ARG A 179 16.80 -10.00 22.79
C ARG A 179 17.30 -11.03 23.81
N ALA A 180 16.70 -12.23 23.85
CA ALA A 180 17.14 -13.33 24.70
C ALA A 180 18.41 -14.00 24.16
N ALA A 181 18.50 -14.20 22.83
CA ALA A 181 19.66 -14.80 22.16
C ALA A 181 20.90 -13.90 22.26
N SER A 182 20.75 -12.58 22.09
CA SER A 182 21.86 -11.62 22.24
C SER A 182 22.43 -11.58 23.66
N ARG A 183 21.64 -11.92 24.69
CA ARG A 183 22.12 -12.03 26.08
C ARG A 183 22.91 -13.31 26.37
N LEU A 184 22.82 -14.31 25.49
CA LEU A 184 23.57 -15.56 25.61
C LEU A 184 24.88 -15.54 24.80
N GLN A 185 25.08 -14.52 23.97
CA GLN A 185 26.26 -14.37 23.11
C GLN A 185 27.39 -13.55 23.76
N ASP A 186 27.26 -13.20 25.04
CA ASP A 186 28.26 -12.49 25.85
C ASP A 186 28.86 -13.44 26.93
N PRO A 187 29.69 -14.44 26.55
CA PRO A 187 30.28 -15.40 27.48
C PRO A 187 31.51 -14.88 28.25
N ASP A 188 32.03 -13.68 27.97
CA ASP A 188 33.22 -13.15 28.67
C ASP A 188 32.83 -12.30 29.88
N ALA A 189 32.11 -12.91 30.82
CA ALA A 189 32.22 -12.47 32.21
C ALA A 189 33.62 -12.92 32.72
N PRO A 190 34.54 -12.01 33.09
CA PRO A 190 35.85 -12.43 33.57
C PRO A 190 35.68 -13.19 34.90
N LEU A 191 35.90 -14.50 34.86
CA LEU A 191 36.01 -15.37 36.04
C LEU A 191 37.35 -15.19 36.77
N SER A 192 37.88 -13.97 36.89
CA SER A 192 39.23 -13.73 37.39
C SER A 192 39.33 -12.75 38.57
N SER A 193 38.29 -12.64 39.41
CA SER A 193 38.30 -11.71 40.56
C SER A 193 38.22 -12.36 41.95
N SER A 194 38.25 -13.69 42.09
CA SER A 194 38.27 -14.29 43.43
C SER A 194 38.82 -15.70 43.42
N ALA A 195 40.14 -15.84 43.69
CA ALA A 195 40.72 -16.92 44.51
C ALA A 195 42.27 -17.04 44.35
N ASP A 196 43.00 -15.95 44.12
CA ASP A 196 44.45 -15.84 44.42
C ASP A 196 44.66 -15.25 45.85
N GLU A 197 43.89 -15.75 46.82
CA GLU A 197 44.13 -15.52 48.25
C GLU A 197 43.93 -16.86 48.97
N VAL A 198 45.02 -17.64 49.10
CA VAL A 198 45.51 -18.35 50.31
C VAL A 198 46.94 -18.81 50.04
#